data_AF-A0A2A7UIU1-F1
#
_entry.id   AF-A0A2A7UIU1-F1
#
_cell.length_a   1.000
_cell.length_b   1.000
_cell.length_c   1.000
_cell.angle_alpha   90.00
_cell.angle_beta   90.00
_cell.angle_gamma   90.00
#
_symmetry.space_group_name_H-M   'P 1'
#
loop_
_entity.id
_entity.type
_entity.pdbx_description
1 polymer ?
#
loop_
_entity_poly.entity_id
_entity_poly.type
_entity_poly.pdbx_seq_one_letter_code
_entity_poly.pdbx_strand_id
1 'polypeptide(L)'
;MPNKTIYVADDDLPLFQRAQELVGGNLSGAVVTALRRFIELEEGRQEGYEEVVLKVGHNGVRQVRFAGTLLTEWREMGDEGFARIRVYRSRKGKFVLHTQDSKWSDYPTTDNWNWRRMLGIGDPDWGEFVLTIVDSVSELKGKLPDPLYERVVDVTEHPKIEDLDI
;
A
#
# COMPACT_ATOMS: atom_id res chain seq x y z
N MET A 1 -22.47 15.40 27.09
CA MET A 1 -21.72 14.28 26.48
C MET A 1 -22.54 13.02 26.66
N PRO A 2 -22.93 12.32 25.59
CA PRO A 2 -23.55 11.00 25.72
C PRO A 2 -22.53 10.01 26.30
N ASN A 3 -22.97 9.14 27.22
CA ASN A 3 -22.16 8.05 27.76
C ASN A 3 -22.51 6.74 27.04
N LYS A 4 -21.51 5.89 26.79
CA LYS A 4 -21.68 4.54 26.24
C LYS A 4 -20.88 3.56 27.09
N THR A 5 -21.54 2.51 27.56
CA THR A 5 -20.90 1.39 28.26
C THR A 5 -20.61 0.29 27.24
N ILE A 6 -19.40 -0.26 27.27
CA ILE A 6 -19.00 -1.41 26.46
C ILE A 6 -18.69 -2.57 27.40
N TYR A 7 -19.15 -3.77 27.04
CA TYR A 7 -18.77 -5.00 27.71
C TYR A 7 -17.60 -5.62 26.96
N VAL A 8 -16.60 -6.06 27.70
CA VAL A 8 -15.38 -6.68 27.17
C VAL A 8 -15.19 -8.02 27.85
N ALA A 9 -14.62 -8.99 27.15
CA ALA A 9 -14.27 -10.26 27.77
C ALA A 9 -13.13 -10.06 28.78
N ASP A 10 -13.09 -10.89 29.83
CA ASP A 10 -12.01 -10.83 30.83
C ASP A 10 -10.63 -11.00 30.17
N ASP A 11 -10.55 -11.82 29.13
CA ASP A 11 -9.33 -12.07 28.36
C ASP A 11 -8.84 -10.83 27.58
N ASP A 12 -9.72 -9.87 27.30
CA ASP A 12 -9.39 -8.62 26.60
C ASP A 12 -8.95 -7.50 27.56
N LEU A 13 -9.16 -7.64 28.88
CA LEU A 13 -8.76 -6.61 29.86
C LEU A 13 -7.30 -6.16 29.75
N PRO A 14 -6.31 -7.05 29.51
CA PRO A 14 -4.92 -6.64 29.32
C PRO A 14 -4.70 -5.70 28.13
N LEU A 15 -5.47 -5.85 27.05
CA LEU A 15 -5.40 -4.97 25.87
C LEU A 15 -5.80 -3.55 26.22
N PHE A 16 -6.90 -3.38 26.97
CA PHE A 16 -7.42 -2.08 27.38
C PHE A 16 -6.48 -1.40 28.38
N GLN A 17 -5.93 -2.14 29.34
CA GLN A 17 -4.92 -1.63 30.28
C GLN A 17 -3.70 -1.11 29.52
N ARG A 18 -3.18 -1.90 28.57
CA ARG A 18 -2.02 -1.50 27.78
C ARG A 18 -2.30 -0.26 26.93
N ALA A 19 -3.46 -0.19 26.29
CA ALA A 19 -3.86 0.98 25.51
C ALA A 19 -3.95 2.23 26.39
N GLN A 20 -4.50 2.11 27.60
CA GLN A 20 -4.61 3.20 28.57
C GLN A 20 -3.24 3.72 29.02
N GLU A 21 -2.28 2.83 29.31
CA GLU A 21 -0.91 3.22 29.64
C GLU A 21 -0.25 4.02 28.52
N LEU A 22 -0.38 3.56 27.27
CA LEU A 22 0.24 4.18 26.10
C LEU A 22 -0.27 5.59 25.81
N VAL A 23 -1.52 5.90 26.18
CA VAL A 23 -2.13 7.22 25.98
C VAL A 23 -2.16 8.08 27.26
N GLY A 24 -1.44 7.68 28.31
CA GLY A 24 -1.33 8.45 29.56
C GLY A 24 -2.61 8.48 30.39
N GLY A 25 -3.38 7.39 30.41
CA GLY A 25 -4.53 7.21 31.29
C GLY A 25 -5.91 7.45 30.65
N ASN A 26 -5.98 8.01 29.45
CA ASN A 26 -7.25 8.33 28.78
C ASN A 26 -7.78 7.18 27.90
N LEU A 27 -8.39 6.17 28.52
CA LEU A 27 -8.93 5.01 27.81
C LEU A 27 -10.00 5.38 26.77
N SER A 28 -10.88 6.35 27.08
CA SER A 28 -11.91 6.80 26.14
C SER A 28 -11.30 7.39 24.87
N GLY A 29 -10.21 8.17 24.99
CA GLY A 29 -9.47 8.70 23.85
C GLY A 29 -8.81 7.61 23.01
N ALA A 30 -8.21 6.59 23.64
CA ALA A 30 -7.64 5.44 22.93
C ALA A 30 -8.71 4.69 22.11
N VAL A 31 -9.85 4.39 22.73
CA VAL A 31 -10.97 3.68 22.07
C VAL A 31 -11.52 4.48 20.89
N VAL A 32 -11.73 5.80 21.05
CA VAL A 32 -12.19 6.65 19.95
C VAL A 32 -11.18 6.69 18.80
N THR A 33 -9.88 6.75 19.10
CA THR A 33 -8.83 6.74 18.07
C THR A 33 -8.80 5.42 17.31
N ALA A 34 -8.89 4.30 18.03
CA ALA A 34 -8.96 2.97 17.43
C ALA A 34 -10.21 2.78 16.57
N LEU A 35 -11.38 3.21 17.05
CA LEU A 35 -12.64 3.12 16.30
C LEU A 35 -12.62 3.99 15.04
N ARG A 36 -12.08 5.21 15.11
CA ARG A 36 -11.89 6.04 13.90
C ARG A 36 -11.01 5.33 12.89
N ARG A 37 -9.88 4.76 13.34
CA ARG A 37 -8.99 4.01 12.46
C ARG A 37 -9.67 2.77 11.89
N PHE A 38 -10.46 2.05 12.67
CA PHE A 38 -11.21 0.88 12.22
C PHE A 38 -12.26 1.25 11.16
N ILE A 39 -13.07 2.28 11.41
CA ILE A 39 -14.04 2.80 10.44
C ILE A 39 -13.33 3.24 9.16
N GLU A 40 -12.22 3.95 9.28
CA GLU A 40 -11.43 4.36 8.11
C GLU A 40 -10.95 3.18 7.25
N LEU A 41 -10.64 2.05 7.88
CA LEU A 41 -10.22 0.82 7.19
C LEU A 41 -11.42 0.09 6.57
N GLU A 42 -12.53 -0.04 7.29
CA GLU A 42 -13.73 -0.74 6.82
C GLU A 42 -14.45 0.01 5.70
N GLU A 43 -14.60 1.33 5.83
CA GLU A 43 -15.15 2.18 4.75
C GLU A 43 -14.24 2.14 3.52
N GLY A 44 -12.92 2.22 3.72
CA GLY A 44 -11.96 2.07 2.63
C GLY A 44 -12.12 0.73 1.92
N ARG A 45 -12.25 -0.37 2.68
CA ARG A 45 -12.49 -1.71 2.14
C ARG A 45 -13.81 -1.80 1.37
N GLN A 46 -14.89 -1.18 1.86
CA GLN A 46 -16.17 -1.12 1.16
C GLN A 46 -16.10 -0.31 -0.14
N GLU A 47 -15.27 0.73 -0.16
CA GLU A 47 -14.96 1.54 -1.35
C GLU A 47 -13.92 0.88 -2.28
N GLY A 48 -13.43 -0.32 -1.96
CA GLY A 48 -12.45 -1.06 -2.77
C GLY A 48 -10.99 -0.63 -2.56
N TYR A 49 -10.69 0.14 -1.52
CA TYR A 49 -9.34 0.49 -1.09
C TYR A 49 -8.77 -0.55 -0.12
N GLU A 50 -7.52 -0.93 -0.32
CA GLU A 50 -6.78 -1.84 0.54
C GLU A 50 -5.68 -1.11 1.32
N GLU A 51 -5.21 -1.67 2.43
CA GLU A 51 -3.98 -1.19 3.06
C GLU A 51 -2.77 -1.59 2.20
N VAL A 52 -2.12 -0.57 1.62
CA VAL A 52 -0.95 -0.73 0.76
C VAL A 52 0.31 -0.36 1.56
N VAL A 53 1.26 -1.28 1.62
CA VAL A 53 2.60 -1.05 2.20
C VAL A 53 3.66 -1.18 1.12
N LEU A 54 4.45 -0.12 0.91
CA LEU A 54 5.48 -0.05 -0.13
C LEU A 54 6.86 0.20 0.46
N LYS A 55 7.87 -0.51 -0.05
CA LYS A 55 9.29 -0.22 0.17
C LYS A 55 9.69 1.05 -0.61
N VAL A 56 10.54 1.89 -0.01
CA VAL A 56 11.05 3.14 -0.61
C VAL A 56 12.51 3.36 -0.21
N GLY A 57 13.29 3.94 -1.12
CA GLY A 57 14.73 4.16 -1.01
C GLY A 57 15.56 2.95 -1.44
N HIS A 58 16.88 3.12 -1.44
CA HIS A 58 17.85 2.07 -1.76
C HIS A 58 17.60 0.82 -0.90
N ASN A 59 17.45 -0.33 -1.55
CA ASN A 59 17.09 -1.63 -0.97
C ASN A 59 15.82 -1.64 -0.10
N GLY A 60 14.96 -0.62 -0.24
CA GLY A 60 13.69 -0.56 0.45
C GLY A 60 13.79 -0.46 1.96
N VAL A 61 14.86 0.17 2.46
CA VAL A 61 15.13 0.34 3.92
C VAL A 61 14.01 1.05 4.66
N ARG A 62 13.22 1.87 3.97
CA ARG A 62 12.05 2.55 4.52
C ARG A 62 10.77 1.96 3.93
N GLN A 63 9.71 1.95 4.73
CA GLN A 63 8.37 1.60 4.27
C GLN A 63 7.43 2.78 4.39
N VAL A 64 6.47 2.86 3.47
CA VAL A 64 5.33 3.79 3.52
C VAL A 64 4.05 2.99 3.49
N ARG A 65 3.04 3.46 4.22
CA ARG A 65 1.71 2.83 4.29
C ARG A 65 0.64 3.85 3.95
N PHE A 66 -0.34 3.44 3.15
CA PHE A 66 -1.53 4.23 2.82
C PHE A 66 -2.70 3.32 2.44
N ALA A 67 -3.91 3.87 2.40
CA ALA A 67 -5.07 3.17 1.85
C ALA A 67 -5.24 3.55 0.36
N GLY A 68 -5.33 2.55 -0.51
CA GLY A 68 -5.41 2.77 -1.95
C GLY A 68 -5.82 1.54 -2.75
N THR A 69 -6.18 1.76 -4.01
CA THR A 69 -6.55 0.72 -4.97
C THR A 69 -5.51 0.67 -6.06
N LEU A 70 -5.00 -0.53 -6.37
CA LEU A 70 -4.10 -0.73 -7.51
C LEU A 70 -4.88 -0.51 -8.82
N LEU A 71 -4.45 0.48 -9.60
CA LEU A 71 -5.00 0.77 -10.92
C LEU A 71 -4.34 -0.13 -11.97
N THR A 72 -3.01 -0.19 -11.94
CA THR A 72 -2.24 -1.01 -12.85
C THR A 72 -0.89 -1.40 -12.24
N GLU A 73 -0.38 -2.52 -12.72
CA GLU A 73 0.97 -2.98 -12.47
C GLU A 73 1.60 -3.39 -13.78
N TRP A 74 2.86 -2.98 -13.96
CA TRP A 74 3.72 -3.42 -15.04
C TRP A 74 4.98 -4.03 -14.46
N ARG A 75 5.40 -5.16 -15.03
CA ARG A 75 6.58 -5.90 -14.63
C ARG A 75 7.37 -6.22 -15.89
N GLU A 76 8.66 -5.99 -15.83
CA GLU A 76 9.59 -6.36 -16.87
C GLU A 76 10.74 -7.11 -16.21
N MET A 77 11.05 -8.29 -16.74
CA MET A 77 12.20 -9.08 -16.33
C MET A 77 13.05 -9.27 -17.59
N GLY A 78 14.26 -8.69 -17.57
CA GLY A 78 15.19 -8.76 -18.67
C GLY A 78 16.54 -9.32 -18.24
N ASP A 79 17.48 -9.35 -19.17
CA ASP A 79 18.82 -9.90 -18.94
C ASP A 79 19.68 -9.05 -17.99
N GLU A 80 19.35 -7.77 -17.81
CA GLU A 80 20.10 -6.84 -16.95
C GLU A 80 19.49 -6.68 -15.55
N GLY A 81 18.18 -6.93 -15.42
CA GLY A 81 17.47 -6.73 -14.17
C GLY A 81 15.98 -6.96 -14.25
N PHE A 82 15.31 -6.46 -13.21
CA PHE A 82 13.88 -6.47 -13.02
C PHE A 82 13.40 -5.04 -12.78
N ALA A 83 12.38 -4.63 -13.54
CA ALA A 83 11.67 -3.38 -13.34
C ALA A 83 10.22 -3.68 -12.97
N ARG A 84 9.70 -2.92 -12.00
CA ARG A 84 8.28 -2.95 -11.64
C ARG A 84 7.76 -1.55 -11.46
N ILE A 85 6.60 -1.29 -12.04
CA ILE A 85 5.85 -0.05 -11.88
C ILE A 85 4.46 -0.39 -11.35
N ARG A 86 4.03 0.27 -10.28
CA ARG A 86 2.69 0.14 -9.71
C ARG A 86 2.08 1.52 -9.55
N VAL A 87 0.86 1.69 -10.05
CA VAL A 87 0.11 2.94 -9.91
C VAL A 87 -1.13 2.67 -9.07
N TYR A 88 -1.29 3.44 -8.00
CA TYR A 88 -2.43 3.35 -7.11
C TYR A 88 -3.24 4.63 -7.13
N ARG A 89 -4.55 4.50 -6.92
CA ARG A 89 -5.40 5.60 -6.47
C ARG A 89 -5.48 5.55 -4.95
N SER A 90 -5.00 6.59 -4.28
CA SER A 90 -5.16 6.68 -2.82
C SER A 90 -6.58 7.11 -2.45
N ARG A 91 -7.01 6.84 -1.21
CA ARG A 91 -8.31 7.29 -0.69
C ARG A 91 -8.56 8.79 -0.82
N LYS A 92 -7.50 9.62 -0.74
CA LYS A 92 -7.59 11.08 -0.90
C LYS A 92 -7.67 11.53 -2.37
N GLY A 93 -7.81 10.60 -3.31
CA GLY A 93 -7.83 10.92 -4.73
C GLY A 93 -6.49 11.45 -5.26
N LYS A 94 -5.37 11.09 -4.64
CA LYS A 94 -4.02 11.30 -5.20
C LYS A 94 -3.57 10.03 -5.92
N PHE A 95 -2.75 10.17 -6.96
CA PHE A 95 -2.10 9.02 -7.58
C PHE A 95 -0.75 8.76 -6.94
N VAL A 96 -0.48 7.49 -6.64
CA VAL A 96 0.78 7.03 -6.05
C VAL A 96 1.48 6.14 -7.07
N LEU A 97 2.58 6.65 -7.63
CA LEU A 97 3.48 5.92 -8.51
C LEU A 97 4.60 5.31 -7.67
N HIS A 98 4.72 3.99 -7.74
CA HIS A 98 5.80 3.24 -7.14
C HIS A 98 6.61 2.55 -8.24
N THR A 99 7.90 2.83 -8.29
CA THR A 99 8.82 2.14 -9.19
C THR A 99 9.85 1.35 -8.40
N GLN A 100 10.24 0.23 -8.97
CA GLN A 100 11.33 -0.62 -8.51
C GLN A 100 12.23 -0.89 -9.70
N ASP A 101 13.53 -0.65 -9.53
CA ASP A 101 14.58 -1.02 -10.48
C ASP A 101 15.61 -1.89 -9.74
N SER A 102 15.74 -3.14 -10.14
CA SER A 102 16.58 -4.14 -9.49
C SER A 102 17.54 -4.74 -10.51
N LYS A 103 18.80 -4.33 -10.50
CA LYS A 103 19.83 -4.90 -11.38
C LYS A 103 20.31 -6.24 -10.84
N TRP A 104 20.60 -7.18 -11.74
CA TRP A 104 21.20 -8.47 -11.34
C TRP A 104 22.62 -8.31 -10.81
N SER A 105 23.35 -7.28 -11.25
CA SER A 105 24.68 -6.95 -10.72
C SER A 105 24.66 -6.56 -9.24
N ASP A 106 23.54 -6.05 -8.76
CA ASP A 106 23.37 -5.54 -7.41
C ASP A 106 22.73 -6.61 -6.50
N TYR A 107 22.70 -7.86 -6.97
CA TYR A 107 22.13 -8.97 -6.24
C TYR A 107 22.81 -9.10 -4.86
N PRO A 108 22.04 -9.02 -3.75
CA PRO A 108 22.62 -9.10 -2.43
C PRO A 108 23.17 -10.50 -2.17
N THR A 109 24.48 -10.60 -1.99
CA THR A 109 25.20 -11.86 -1.70
C THR A 109 25.17 -12.25 -0.22
N THR A 110 24.48 -11.49 0.63
CA THR A 110 24.39 -11.76 2.06
C THR A 110 23.48 -12.96 2.36
N ASP A 111 23.95 -13.76 3.31
CA ASP A 111 23.49 -15.10 3.70
C ASP A 111 22.15 -15.08 4.47
N ASN A 112 21.14 -14.42 3.91
CA ASN A 112 19.80 -14.42 4.48
C ASN A 112 19.03 -15.62 3.90
N TRP A 113 18.88 -16.68 4.70
CA TRP A 113 18.22 -17.95 4.34
C TRP A 113 16.74 -17.71 4.00
N ASN A 114 16.47 -17.25 2.79
CA ASN A 114 15.13 -17.15 2.21
C ASN A 114 14.98 -18.24 1.16
N TRP A 115 14.42 -19.38 1.56
CA TRP A 115 14.21 -20.53 0.68
C TRP A 115 13.37 -20.21 -0.56
N ARG A 116 12.48 -19.20 -0.50
CA ARG A 116 11.74 -18.72 -1.67
C ARG A 116 12.66 -18.05 -2.67
N ARG A 117 13.60 -17.21 -2.21
CA ARG A 117 14.64 -16.61 -3.08
C ARG A 117 15.53 -17.69 -3.71
N MET A 118 15.91 -18.73 -2.96
CA MET A 118 16.73 -19.83 -3.48
C MET A 118 16.05 -20.61 -4.62
N LEU A 119 14.73 -20.72 -4.58
CA LEU A 119 13.95 -21.37 -5.64
C LEU A 119 13.56 -20.41 -6.79
N GLY A 120 14.03 -19.16 -6.76
CA GLY A 120 13.61 -18.13 -7.72
C GLY A 120 12.12 -17.77 -7.59
N ILE A 121 11.51 -18.05 -6.44
CA ILE A 121 10.08 -17.83 -6.19
C ILE A 121 9.89 -16.46 -5.55
N GLY A 122 9.24 -15.57 -6.29
CA GLY A 122 8.90 -14.22 -5.85
C GLY A 122 9.75 -13.16 -6.54
N ASP A 123 9.29 -11.92 -6.48
CA ASP A 123 10.00 -10.81 -7.12
C ASP A 123 11.22 -10.38 -6.31
N PRO A 124 12.21 -9.75 -6.97
CA PRO A 124 13.32 -9.11 -6.29
C PRO A 124 12.85 -8.19 -5.18
N ASP A 125 13.60 -8.17 -4.09
CA ASP A 125 13.26 -7.36 -2.92
C ASP A 125 14.42 -6.43 -2.50
N TRP A 126 15.42 -6.31 -3.38
CA TRP A 126 16.52 -5.35 -3.41
C TRP A 126 16.35 -4.36 -4.59
N GLY A 127 17.23 -3.37 -4.70
CA GLY A 127 17.23 -2.38 -5.78
C GLY A 127 16.75 -1.00 -5.33
N GLU A 128 16.49 -0.12 -6.29
CA GLU A 128 16.01 1.23 -6.05
C GLU A 128 14.48 1.28 -6.05
N PHE A 129 13.91 1.76 -4.95
CA PHE A 129 12.46 1.90 -4.80
C PHE A 129 12.08 3.37 -4.72
N VAL A 130 11.40 3.90 -5.74
CA VAL A 130 11.01 5.32 -5.78
C VAL A 130 9.50 5.45 -5.62
N LEU A 131 9.09 6.41 -4.79
CA LEU A 131 7.70 6.76 -4.58
C LEU A 131 7.47 8.20 -5.05
N THR A 132 6.56 8.37 -6.00
CA THR A 132 6.10 9.69 -6.47
C THR A 132 4.61 9.80 -6.22
N ILE A 133 4.17 10.91 -5.62
CA ILE A 133 2.74 11.20 -5.39
C ILE A 133 2.40 12.42 -6.22
N VAL A 134 1.32 12.33 -7.00
CA VAL A 134 0.82 13.41 -7.86
C VAL A 134 -0.67 13.61 -7.66
N ASP A 135 -1.14 14.80 -8.03
CA ASP A 135 -2.51 15.24 -7.76
C ASP A 135 -3.48 14.78 -8.85
N SER A 136 -2.99 14.67 -10.08
CA SER A 136 -3.79 14.36 -11.27
C SER A 136 -3.16 13.28 -12.15
N VAL A 137 -3.97 12.65 -13.00
CA VAL A 137 -3.48 11.56 -13.90
C VAL A 137 -2.52 12.13 -14.94
N SER A 138 -2.72 13.37 -15.38
CA SER A 138 -1.90 14.04 -16.38
C SER A 138 -0.45 14.26 -15.92
N GLU A 139 -0.22 14.41 -14.61
CA GLU A 139 1.14 14.51 -14.04
C GLU A 139 1.92 13.18 -14.11
N LEU A 140 1.26 12.06 -14.39
CA LEU A 140 1.93 10.78 -14.66
C LEU A 140 2.50 10.69 -16.08
N LYS A 141 2.08 11.58 -16.99
CA LYS A 141 2.58 11.62 -18.37
C LYS A 141 4.07 11.92 -18.36
N GLY A 142 4.85 11.10 -19.07
CA GLY A 142 6.31 11.19 -19.10
C GLY A 142 7.03 10.61 -17.86
N LYS A 143 6.29 10.12 -16.86
CA LYS A 143 6.83 9.30 -15.75
C LYS A 143 6.59 7.80 -15.94
N LEU A 144 5.72 7.45 -16.89
CA LEU A 144 5.33 6.10 -17.25
C LEU A 144 5.64 5.86 -18.73
N PRO A 145 5.90 4.61 -19.14
CA PRO A 145 5.79 4.23 -20.55
C PRO A 145 4.39 4.57 -21.10
N ASP A 146 4.31 5.04 -22.34
CA ASP A 146 3.05 5.51 -22.94
C ASP A 146 1.91 4.49 -22.87
N PRO A 147 2.12 3.18 -23.17
CA PRO A 147 1.05 2.19 -23.07
C PRO A 147 0.51 2.02 -21.64
N LEU A 148 1.38 2.22 -20.64
CA LEU A 148 0.99 2.13 -19.24
C LEU A 148 0.22 3.38 -18.80
N TYR A 149 0.62 4.55 -19.30
CA TYR A 149 -0.11 5.80 -19.06
C TYR A 149 -1.55 5.73 -19.61
N GLU A 150 -1.71 5.31 -20.86
CA GLU A 150 -3.03 5.16 -21.50
C GLU A 150 -3.94 4.22 -20.69
N ARG A 151 -3.39 3.09 -20.21
CA ARG A 151 -4.12 2.17 -19.35
C ARG A 151 -4.55 2.79 -18.02
N VAL A 152 -3.73 3.67 -17.42
CA VAL A 152 -4.13 4.37 -16.18
C VAL A 152 -5.25 5.37 -16.46
N VAL A 153 -5.20 6.08 -17.59
CA VAL A 153 -6.27 7.00 -18.01
C VAL A 153 -7.58 6.23 -18.17
N ASP A 154 -7.55 5.14 -18.94
CA ASP A 154 -8.73 4.29 -19.22
C ASP A 154 -9.39 3.76 -17.94
N VAL A 155 -8.60 3.19 -17.02
CA VAL A 155 -9.10 2.68 -15.72
C VAL A 155 -9.58 3.80 -14.78
N THR A 156 -9.18 5.04 -15.02
CA THR A 156 -9.63 6.20 -14.23
C THR A 156 -10.92 6.79 -14.79
N GLU A 157 -11.08 6.80 -16.12
CA GLU A 157 -12.24 7.36 -16.81
C GLU A 157 -13.42 6.37 -16.85
N HIS A 158 -13.15 5.07 -16.81
CA HIS A 158 -14.15 4.02 -16.84
C HIS A 158 -14.16 3.21 -15.53
N PRO A 159 -15.35 2.90 -14.98
CA PRO A 159 -15.43 2.00 -13.83
C PRO A 159 -14.89 0.62 -14.23
N LYS A 160 -14.14 -0.04 -13.32
CA LYS A 160 -13.56 -1.38 -13.54
C LYS A 160 -14.61 -2.44 -13.92
N ILE A 161 -15.85 -2.23 -13.50
CA ILE A 161 -17.00 -3.08 -13.80
C ILE A 161 -18.12 -2.13 -14.24
N GLU A 162 -18.59 -2.31 -15.46
CA GLU A 162 -19.76 -1.62 -15.99
C GLU A 162 -20.90 -2.63 -16.04
N ASP A 163 -21.97 -2.37 -15.29
CA ASP A 163 -23.19 -3.18 -15.36
C ASP A 163 -23.93 -2.82 -16.65
N LEU A 164 -23.82 -3.68 -17.64
CA LEU A 164 -24.51 -3.55 -18.92
C LEU A 164 -25.90 -4.21 -18.80
N ASP A 165 -26.95 -3.46 -19.18
CA ASP A 165 -28.34 -3.96 -19.26
C ASP A 165 -28.57 -4.69 -20.59
N ILE A 166 -27.88 -5.82 -20.79
CA ILE A 166 -27.93 -6.67 -22.00
C ILE A 166 -28.17 -8.14 -21.68
#